data_AF-A0AA42VK10-F1
#
_entry.id   AF-A0AA42VK10-F1
#
_cell.length_a   1.000
_cell.length_b   1.000
_cell.length_c   1.000
_cell.angle_alpha   90.00
_cell.angle_beta   90.00
_cell.angle_gamma   90.00
#
_symmetry.space_group_name_H-M   'P 1'
#
loop_
_entity.id
_entity.type
_entity.pdbx_description
1 polymer ?
#
loop_
_entity_poly.entity_id
_entity_poly.type
_entity_poly.pdbx_seq_one_letter_code
_entity_poly.pdbx_strand_id
1 'polypeptide(L)' 'MNPSAAIELLRDAGMTEQAIGAKVGAGQSTINKIRRGQMQPTYEVGRALVELAVAARRRQARRRQIPS' A
#
# COMPACT_ATOMS: atom_id res chain seq x y z
N MET A 1 10.66 2.65 -4.45
CA MET A 1 9.46 3.13 -3.71
C MET A 1 9.67 2.80 -2.25
N ASN A 2 9.45 3.73 -1.33
CA ASN A 2 9.52 3.45 0.11
C ASN A 2 8.12 3.04 0.64
N PRO A 3 8.03 2.41 1.83
CA PRO A 3 6.76 1.93 2.37
C PRO A 3 5.70 3.01 2.59
N SER A 4 6.12 4.22 3.01
CA SER A 4 5.19 5.35 3.18
C SER A 4 4.53 5.77 1.87
N ALA A 5 5.32 5.91 0.80
CA ALA A 5 4.83 6.21 -0.54
C ALA A 5 3.96 5.08 -1.11
N ALA A 6 4.26 3.82 -0.77
CA ALA A 6 3.43 2.69 -1.13
C ALA A 6 2.04 2.77 -0.49
N ILE A 7 1.97 3.15 0.79
CA ILE A 7 0.70 3.34 1.50
C ILE A 7 -0.14 4.46 0.86
N GLU A 8 0.46 5.62 0.56
CA GLU A 8 -0.26 6.72 -0.09
C GLU A 8 -0.79 6.31 -1.47
N LEU A 9 -0.02 5.59 -2.28
CA LEU A 9 -0.50 5.07 -3.57
C LEU A 9 -1.70 4.13 -3.41
N LEU A 10 -1.67 3.26 -2.41
CA LEU A 10 -2.77 2.34 -2.12
C LEU A 10 -4.03 3.09 -1.66
N ARG A 11 -3.87 4.16 -0.88
CA ARG A 11 -4.96 5.06 -0.50
C ARG A 11 -5.55 5.78 -1.72
N ASP A 12 -4.71 6.31 -2.60
CA ASP A 12 -5.14 6.95 -3.85
C ASP A 12 -5.86 5.97 -4.78
N ALA A 13 -5.54 4.67 -4.68
CA ALA A 13 -6.24 3.58 -5.35
C ALA A 13 -7.55 3.16 -4.64
N GLY A 14 -7.94 3.85 -3.57
CA GLY A 14 -9.19 3.65 -2.82
C GLY A 14 -9.12 2.62 -1.69
N MET A 15 -7.93 2.16 -1.29
CA MET A 15 -7.79 1.23 -0.17
C MET A 15 -7.75 1.95 1.18
N THR A 16 -8.43 1.40 2.18
CA THR A 16 -8.35 1.89 3.57
C THR A 16 -7.12 1.34 4.27
N GLU A 17 -6.63 2.03 5.31
CA GLU A 17 -5.49 1.57 6.12
C GLU A 17 -5.73 0.19 6.73
N GLN A 18 -6.98 -0.08 7.13
CA GLN A 18 -7.37 -1.37 7.68
C GLN A 18 -7.23 -2.49 6.63
N ALA A 19 -7.70 -2.24 5.40
CA ALA A 19 -7.58 -3.20 4.30
C ALA A 19 -6.11 -3.40 3.88
N ILE A 20 -5.32 -2.33 3.86
CA ILE A 20 -3.87 -2.40 3.61
C ILE A 20 -3.20 -3.27 4.67
N GLY A 21 -3.46 -2.97 5.95
CA GLY A 21 -2.92 -3.70 7.09
C GLY A 21 -3.24 -5.19 7.05
N ALA A 22 -4.51 -5.53 6.80
CA ALA A 22 -4.96 -6.92 6.68
C ALA A 22 -4.21 -7.69 5.57
N LYS A 23 -3.83 -7.02 4.47
CA LYS A 23 -3.08 -7.66 3.38
C LYS A 23 -1.59 -7.83 3.64
N VAL A 24 -0.99 -6.99 4.48
CA VAL A 24 0.45 -7.02 4.76
C VAL A 24 0.78 -7.60 6.14
N GLY A 25 -0.23 -8.11 6.86
CA GLY A 25 -0.04 -8.69 8.19
C GLY A 25 0.21 -7.66 9.29
N ALA A 26 -0.34 -6.44 9.15
CA ALA A 26 -0.16 -5.35 10.12
C ALA A 26 -1.49 -4.75 10.57
N GLY A 27 -1.52 -4.16 11.76
CA GLY A 27 -2.67 -3.40 12.24
C GLY A 27 -2.81 -2.02 11.57
N GLN A 28 -4.03 -1.47 11.53
CA GLN A 28 -4.29 -0.12 11.02
C GLN A 28 -3.42 0.96 11.70
N SER A 29 -3.21 0.85 13.01
CA SER A 29 -2.34 1.78 13.77
C SER A 29 -0.89 1.72 13.29
N THR A 30 -0.38 0.52 13.00
CA THR A 30 0.96 0.32 12.42
C THR A 30 1.08 0.98 11.06
N ILE A 31 0.11 0.76 10.16
CA ILE A 31 0.06 1.42 8.85
C ILE A 31 0.07 2.95 8.99
N ASN A 32 -0.73 3.50 9.90
CA ASN A 32 -0.77 4.93 10.16
C ASN A 32 0.56 5.50 10.67
N LYS A 33 1.26 4.78 11.56
CA LYS A 33 2.57 5.21 12.08
C LYS A 33 3.64 5.19 10.98
N ILE A 34 3.67 4.13 10.16
CA ILE A 34 4.59 4.02 9.01
C ILE A 34 4.34 5.17 8.03
N ARG A 35 3.08 5.42 7.68
CA ARG A 35 2.66 6.49 6.76
C ARG A 35 3.05 7.89 7.24
N ARG A 36 3.01 8.11 8.56
CA ARG A 36 3.42 9.38 9.19
C ARG A 36 4.93 9.47 9.45
N GLY A 37 5.72 8.47 9.05
CA GLY A 37 7.16 8.40 9.33
C GLY A 37 7.51 8.22 10.80
N GLN A 38 6.54 7.86 11.65
CA GLN A 38 6.70 7.67 13.09
C GLN A 38 7.21 6.27 13.45
N MET A 39 7.30 5.38 12.46
CA MET A 39 7.73 4.00 12.62
C MET A 39 8.38 3.51 11.33
N GLN A 40 9.54 2.88 11.45
CA GLN A 40 10.10 2.08 10.37
C GLN A 40 9.44 0.70 10.38
N PRO A 41 8.90 0.21 9.25
CA PRO A 41 8.36 -1.14 9.18
C PRO A 41 9.47 -2.19 9.29
N THR A 42 9.10 -3.42 9.67
CA THR A 42 10.00 -4.56 9.44
C THR A 42 10.23 -4.75 7.94
N TYR A 43 11.28 -5.48 7.59
CA TYR A 43 11.60 -5.75 6.19
C TYR A 43 10.44 -6.44 5.46
N GLU A 44 9.79 -7.42 6.09
CA GLU A 44 8.67 -8.20 5.53
C GLU A 44 7.47 -7.30 5.24
N VAL A 45 7.08 -6.46 6.21
CA VAL A 45 5.96 -5.52 6.06
C VAL A 45 6.29 -4.47 5.01
N GLY A 46 7.51 -3.94 5.03
CA GLY A 46 7.98 -2.96 4.04
C GLY A 46 7.96 -3.50 2.61
N ARG A 47 8.45 -4.72 2.41
CA ARG A 47 8.41 -5.43 1.13
C ARG A 47 6.95 -5.65 0.69
N ALA A 48 6.10 -6.19 1.56
CA ALA A 48 4.71 -6.49 1.25
C ALA A 48 3.91 -5.23 0.84
N LEU A 49 4.16 -4.09 1.49
CA LEU A 49 3.57 -2.81 1.12
C LEU A 49 3.95 -2.38 -0.30
N VAL A 50 5.23 -2.46 -0.64
CA VAL A 50 5.72 -2.08 -1.97
C VAL A 50 5.16 -3.01 -3.05
N GLU A 51 5.16 -4.32 -2.81
CA GLU A 51 4.60 -5.31 -3.74
C GLU A 51 3.10 -5.08 -3.99
N LEU A 52 2.34 -4.84 -2.91
CA LEU A 52 0.92 -4.55 -2.99
C LEU A 52 0.65 -3.28 -3.81
N ALA A 53 1.43 -2.20 -3.60
CA ALA A 53 1.32 -0.96 -4.36
C ALA A 53 1.65 -1.15 -5.85
N VAL A 54 2.68 -1.92 -6.18
CA VAL A 54 3.02 -2.27 -7.57
C VAL A 54 1.88 -3.05 -8.23
N ALA A 55 1.30 -4.03 -7.53
CA ALA A 55 0.18 -4.80 -8.04
C ALA A 55 -1.07 -3.94 -8.26
N ALA A 56 -1.39 -3.03 -7.33
CA ALA A 56 -2.49 -2.09 -7.46
C ALA A 56 -2.32 -1.18 -8.67
N ARG A 57 -1.13 -0.60 -8.85
CA ARG A 57 -0.81 0.26 -10.01
C ARG A 57 -0.96 -0.50 -11.34
N ARG A 58 -0.47 -1.74 -11.41
CA ARG A 58 -0.63 -2.60 -12.61
C ARG A 58 -2.10 -2.87 -12.91
N ARG A 59 -2.91 -3.16 -11.90
CA ARG A 59 -4.35 -3.39 -12.07
C ARG A 59 -5.06 -2.14 -12.59
N GLN A 60 -4.71 -0.96 -12.06
CA GLN A 60 -5.27 0.31 -12.52
C GLN A 60 -4.87 0.64 -13.96
N ALA A 61 -3.61 0.41 -14.33
CA ALA A 61 -3.14 0.60 -15.70
C ALA A 61 -3.90 -0.30 -16.70
N ARG A 62 -4.12 -1.58 -16.35
CA ARG A 62 -4.91 -2.51 -17.16
C ARG A 62 -6.37 -2.04 -17.34
N ARG A 63 -7.01 -1.55 -16.26
CA ARG A 63 -8.38 -1.01 -16.34
C ARG A 63 -8.49 0.19 -17.29
N ARG A 64 -7.46 1.01 -17.42
CA ARG A 64 -7.43 2.17 -18.31
C ARG A 64 -7.20 1.82 -19.79
N GLN A 65 -6.71 0.63 -20.10
CA GLN A 65 -6.33 0.20 -21.45
C GLN A 65 -7.44 -0.52 -22.22
N ILE A 66 -8.63 -0.68 -21.63
CA ILE A 66 -9.80 -1.24 -22.34
C ILE A 66 -10.66 -0.05 -22.78
N PRO A 67 -10.62 0.37 -24.06
CA PRO A 67 -11.60 1.29 -24.59
C PRO A 67 -12.96 0.56 -24.63
N SER A 68 -14.01 1.27 -24.24
CA SER A 68 -15.40 0.81 -24.40
C SER A 68 -15.77 0.69 -25.87
#